data_AF-A0A813I7N5-F1
#
_entry.id   AF-A0A813I7N5-F1
#
_cell.length_a   1.000
_cell.length_b   1.000
_cell.length_c   1.000
_cell.angle_alpha   90.00
_cell.angle_beta   90.00
_cell.angle_gamma   90.00
#
_symmetry.space_group_name_H-M   'P 1'
#
loop_
_entity.id
_entity.type
_entity.pdbx_description
1 polymer ?
#
loop_
_entity_poly.entity_id
_entity_poly.type
_entity_poly.pdbx_seq_one_letter_code
_entity_poly.pdbx_strand_id
1 'polypeptide(L)'
;MGANSCCMSRPDMKNSPDYDDGSPFSSASPSSASPSRLGGASPAWTTMSDRVPHDPEHELEWSIVADSIEEDELHALCEFHSVMQDCEVHPACRRHPLHRQAQTLLRFLRARDGNVEKAELMFRAMLDWRDSFGVEEKVHKWRRELERKRTRRANLIRRYGVDVEICTDKFGIPVRLIRLGVADSAGS
;
A
#
# COMPACT_ATOMS: atom_id res chain seq x y z
N MET A 1 27.40 -45.98 -30.71
CA MET A 1 27.70 -44.57 -31.04
C MET A 1 26.60 -44.10 -31.98
N GLY A 2 25.73 -43.21 -31.52
CA GLY A 2 24.63 -42.63 -32.30
C GLY A 2 24.28 -41.29 -31.69
N ALA A 3 24.62 -40.21 -32.40
CA ALA A 3 24.38 -38.84 -31.97
C ALA A 3 22.99 -38.41 -32.46
N ASN A 4 22.06 -38.16 -31.52
CA ASN A 4 20.78 -37.55 -31.83
C ASN A 4 20.92 -36.02 -31.75
N SER A 5 21.06 -35.41 -32.92
CA SER A 5 20.88 -33.98 -33.14
C SER A 5 19.38 -33.67 -33.13
N CYS A 6 18.92 -32.91 -32.13
CA CYS A 6 17.52 -32.50 -32.01
C CYS A 6 17.43 -31.01 -32.38
N CYS A 7 17.13 -30.74 -33.65
CA CYS A 7 16.77 -29.42 -34.14
C CYS A 7 15.33 -29.10 -33.72
N MET A 8 15.15 -28.21 -32.74
CA MET A 8 13.86 -27.58 -32.46
C MET A 8 13.74 -26.32 -33.31
N SER A 9 12.97 -26.42 -34.39
CA SER A 9 12.54 -25.33 -35.25
C SER A 9 11.71 -24.32 -34.44
N ARG A 10 12.10 -23.05 -34.49
CA ARG A 10 11.27 -21.92 -34.01
C ARG A 10 10.12 -21.68 -35.01
N PRO A 11 8.88 -21.43 -34.56
CA PRO A 11 7.87 -20.88 -35.45
C PRO A 11 8.12 -19.38 -35.72
N ASP A 12 8.07 -19.02 -37.00
CA ASP A 12 8.05 -17.65 -37.51
C ASP A 12 6.82 -16.90 -36.98
N MET A 13 7.05 -15.83 -36.22
CA MET A 13 6.01 -14.81 -35.96
C MET A 13 5.88 -13.94 -37.20
N LYS A 14 4.89 -14.26 -38.04
CA LYS A 14 4.47 -13.43 -39.17
C LYS A 14 3.50 -12.34 -38.72
N ASN A 15 3.88 -11.10 -39.03
CA ASN A 15 3.06 -9.95 -39.40
C ASN A 15 1.87 -9.57 -38.50
N SER A 16 2.10 -8.57 -37.66
CA SER A 16 1.03 -7.66 -37.22
C SER A 16 0.69 -6.68 -38.36
N PRO A 17 -0.59 -6.38 -38.61
CA PRO A 17 -0.98 -5.33 -39.55
C PRO A 17 -0.73 -3.93 -38.97
N ASP A 18 -0.23 -3.06 -39.84
CA ASP A 18 -0.07 -1.62 -39.62
C ASP A 18 -1.40 -0.99 -39.20
N TYR A 19 -1.42 -0.38 -38.01
CA TYR A 19 -2.48 0.51 -37.59
C TYR A 19 -2.13 1.93 -38.04
N ASP A 20 -2.96 2.45 -38.94
CA ASP A 20 -2.92 3.80 -39.49
C ASP A 20 -3.19 4.84 -38.38
N ASP A 21 -2.16 5.63 -38.05
CA ASP A 21 -2.19 6.65 -36.99
C ASP A 21 -2.63 7.99 -37.58
N GLY A 22 -3.94 8.15 -37.73
CA GLY A 22 -4.58 9.39 -38.15
C GLY A 22 -5.20 10.12 -36.96
N SER A 23 -4.40 10.87 -36.20
CA SER A 23 -4.94 11.82 -35.20
C SER A 23 -4.15 13.14 -35.16
N PRO A 24 -4.78 14.29 -35.53
CA PRO A 24 -4.16 15.60 -35.41
C PRO A 24 -4.44 16.15 -34.00
N PHE A 25 -3.63 15.77 -33.01
CA PHE A 25 -3.70 16.41 -31.70
C PHE A 25 -2.73 17.60 -31.64
N SER A 26 -3.33 18.79 -31.66
CA SER A 26 -2.68 20.07 -31.41
C SER A 26 -1.88 20.07 -30.11
N SER A 27 -0.61 20.43 -30.23
CA SER A 27 0.28 20.77 -29.13
C SER A 27 -0.14 22.10 -28.48
N ALA A 28 -0.85 22.03 -27.35
CA ALA A 28 -1.02 23.16 -26.44
C ALA A 28 -0.09 22.97 -25.24
N SER A 29 0.87 23.89 -25.09
CA SER A 29 1.83 23.93 -24.00
C SER A 29 1.14 24.12 -22.64
N PRO A 30 1.50 23.36 -21.59
CA PRO A 30 1.03 23.66 -20.24
C PRO A 30 1.79 24.87 -19.68
N SER A 31 1.03 25.94 -19.44
CA SER A 31 1.49 27.15 -18.75
C SER A 31 1.77 26.82 -17.29
N SER A 32 2.99 27.09 -16.84
CA SER A 32 3.45 26.92 -15.47
C SER A 32 2.80 27.98 -14.56
N ALA A 33 1.63 27.67 -14.02
CA ALA A 33 1.05 28.44 -12.92
C ALA A 33 1.50 27.82 -11.60
N SER A 34 2.47 28.46 -10.95
CA SER A 34 2.82 28.19 -9.55
C SER A 34 1.61 28.51 -8.66
N PRO A 35 1.13 27.58 -7.81
CA PRO A 35 0.13 27.92 -6.82
C PRO A 35 0.77 28.77 -5.72
N SER A 36 0.32 30.01 -5.64
CA SER A 36 0.59 30.93 -4.54
C SER A 36 0.20 30.28 -3.23
N ARG A 37 1.17 30.15 -2.31
CA ARG A 37 0.94 29.75 -0.91
C ARG A 37 0.02 30.77 -0.25
N LEU A 38 -1.27 30.44 -0.16
CA LEU A 38 -2.17 31.12 0.77
C LEU A 38 -1.77 30.70 2.18
N GLY A 39 -1.45 31.69 3.01
CA GLY A 39 -1.23 31.50 4.44
C GLY A 39 -2.52 31.02 5.10
N GLY A 40 -2.70 29.70 5.18
CA GLY A 40 -3.73 29.06 5.98
C GLY A 40 -3.30 29.05 7.43
N ALA A 41 -4.20 29.44 8.33
CA ALA A 41 -4.06 29.21 9.75
C ALA A 41 -3.71 27.74 10.01
N SER A 42 -2.77 27.48 10.93
CA SER A 42 -2.45 26.12 11.37
C SER A 42 -3.75 25.38 11.71
N PRO A 43 -4.00 24.19 11.13
CA PRO A 43 -5.22 23.43 11.38
C PRO A 43 -5.41 23.14 12.87
N ALA A 44 -6.66 22.99 13.31
CA ALA A 44 -7.00 22.71 14.70
C ALA A 44 -6.33 21.46 15.31
N TRP A 45 -5.79 20.54 14.49
CA TRP A 45 -5.07 19.37 14.97
C TRP A 45 -3.66 19.68 15.51
N THR A 46 -3.04 20.82 15.16
CA THR A 46 -1.69 21.18 15.65
C THR A 46 -1.66 21.38 17.16
N THR A 47 -2.78 21.76 17.78
CA THR A 47 -2.91 21.92 19.24
C THR A 47 -2.99 20.59 19.99
N MET A 48 -3.19 19.46 19.31
CA MET A 48 -3.32 18.14 19.95
C MET A 48 -1.97 17.41 20.13
N SER A 49 -0.85 17.97 19.66
CA SER A 49 0.42 17.25 19.46
C SER A 49 1.57 17.63 20.41
N ASP A 50 1.31 18.15 21.62
CA ASP A 50 2.38 18.57 22.54
C ASP A 50 3.16 17.42 23.21
N ARG A 51 2.81 16.14 22.97
CA ARG A 51 3.37 15.00 23.74
C ARG A 51 4.17 13.97 22.94
N VAL A 52 4.27 14.10 21.62
CA VAL A 52 4.87 13.06 20.76
C VAL A 52 6.01 13.68 19.94
N PRO A 53 7.18 12.99 19.80
CA PRO A 53 8.23 13.46 18.90
C PRO A 53 7.65 13.76 17.51
N HIS A 54 7.79 15.02 17.07
CA HIS A 54 7.34 15.51 15.77
C HIS A 54 8.03 14.69 14.66
N ASP A 55 7.33 13.66 14.17
CA ASP A 55 7.74 12.97 12.97
C ASP A 55 7.13 13.71 11.77
N PRO A 56 7.94 14.41 10.96
CA PRO A 56 7.44 15.23 9.87
C PRO A 56 6.67 14.42 8.82
N GLU A 57 6.93 13.11 8.70
CA GLU A 57 6.18 12.24 7.79
C GLU A 57 4.73 12.03 8.27
N HIS A 58 4.52 11.89 9.59
CA HIS A 58 3.19 11.72 10.15
C HIS A 58 2.38 13.02 10.05
N GLU A 59 2.98 14.17 10.35
CA GLU A 59 2.31 15.47 10.19
C GLU A 59 1.90 15.73 8.74
N LEU A 60 2.76 15.38 7.79
CA LEU A 60 2.45 15.48 6.37
C LEU A 60 1.26 14.58 6.02
N GLU A 61 1.25 13.32 6.47
CA GLU A 61 0.12 12.40 6.26
C GLU A 61 -1.19 12.97 6.81
N TRP A 62 -1.18 13.49 8.04
CA TRP A 62 -2.35 14.10 8.68
C TRP A 62 -2.85 15.32 7.90
N SER A 63 -1.95 16.18 7.43
CA SER A 63 -2.33 17.35 6.61
C SER A 63 -2.99 16.94 5.29
N ILE A 64 -2.40 15.96 4.58
CA ILE A 64 -2.97 15.44 3.34
C ILE A 64 -4.35 14.82 3.59
N VAL A 65 -4.50 14.06 4.67
CA VAL A 65 -5.80 13.45 5.01
C VAL A 65 -6.83 14.53 5.31
N ALA A 66 -6.50 15.49 6.18
CA ALA A 66 -7.41 16.57 6.56
C ALA A 66 -7.86 17.41 5.36
N ASP A 67 -6.99 17.66 4.40
CA ASP A 67 -7.32 18.40 3.17
C ASP A 67 -8.19 17.59 2.19
N SER A 68 -8.27 16.26 2.36
CA SER A 68 -8.92 15.33 1.43
C SER A 68 -10.28 14.80 1.86
N ILE A 69 -10.75 15.16 3.06
CA ILE A 69 -11.99 14.65 3.66
C ILE A 69 -12.87 15.78 4.16
N GLU A 70 -14.16 15.50 4.34
CA GLU A 70 -15.14 16.45 4.88
C GLU A 70 -14.93 16.68 6.39
N GLU A 71 -15.42 17.82 6.90
CA GLU A 71 -15.23 18.25 8.29
C GLU A 71 -15.80 17.26 9.31
N ASP A 72 -16.98 16.70 9.06
CA ASP A 72 -17.61 15.70 9.93
C ASP A 72 -16.78 14.40 10.02
N GLU A 73 -16.18 13.98 8.89
CA GLU A 73 -15.32 12.80 8.83
C GLU A 73 -13.99 13.05 9.56
N LEU A 74 -13.43 14.26 9.40
CA LEU A 74 -12.24 14.69 10.11
C LEU A 74 -12.47 14.74 11.63
N HIS A 75 -13.63 15.23 12.08
CA HIS A 75 -14.00 15.24 13.48
C HIS A 75 -14.04 13.82 14.06
N ALA A 76 -14.72 12.88 13.38
CA ALA A 76 -14.78 11.48 13.80
C ALA A 76 -13.40 10.80 13.79
N LEU A 77 -12.52 11.16 12.84
CA LEU A 77 -11.15 10.68 12.79
C LEU A 77 -10.31 11.19 13.98
N CYS A 78 -10.45 12.46 14.35
CA CYS A 78 -9.79 13.04 15.51
C CYS A 78 -10.27 12.40 16.82
N GLU A 79 -11.58 12.19 16.96
CA GLU A 79 -12.15 11.46 18.09
C GLU A 79 -11.57 10.04 18.17
N PHE A 80 -11.58 9.32 17.05
CA PHE A 80 -11.05 7.97 16.99
C PHE A 80 -9.56 7.90 17.34
N HIS A 81 -8.75 8.84 16.83
CA HIS A 81 -7.34 8.95 17.18
C HIS A 81 -7.13 9.23 18.67
N SER A 82 -7.94 10.10 19.28
CA SER A 82 -7.87 10.39 20.72
C SER A 82 -8.14 9.14 21.56
N VAL A 83 -9.12 8.31 21.17
CA VAL A 83 -9.44 7.07 21.89
C VAL A 83 -8.32 6.03 21.76
N MET A 84 -7.56 6.04 20.66
CA MET A 84 -6.47 5.08 20.39
C MET A 84 -5.11 5.45 20.98
N GLN A 85 -4.99 6.53 21.76
CA GLN A 85 -3.72 6.95 22.36
C GLN A 85 -3.14 5.89 23.32
N ASP A 86 -3.99 5.11 23.97
CA ASP A 86 -3.58 4.03 24.88
C ASP A 86 -2.92 2.86 24.15
N CYS A 87 -3.12 2.73 22.83
CA CYS A 87 -2.54 1.65 22.02
C CYS A 87 -1.04 1.82 21.78
N GLU A 88 -0.40 2.91 22.22
CA GLU A 88 1.05 3.12 22.12
C GLU A 88 1.85 1.99 22.79
N VAL A 89 1.35 1.45 23.90
CA VAL A 89 2.02 0.36 24.64
C VAL A 89 1.80 -1.03 24.02
N HIS A 90 0.92 -1.15 23.03
CA HIS A 90 0.56 -2.43 22.43
C HIS A 90 1.77 -3.06 21.70
N PRO A 91 2.08 -4.36 21.88
CA PRO A 91 3.24 -5.01 21.25
C PRO A 91 3.32 -4.83 19.73
N ALA A 92 2.18 -4.93 19.03
CA ALA A 92 2.09 -4.72 17.59
C ALA A 92 2.46 -3.29 17.15
N CYS A 93 2.34 -2.28 18.03
CA CYS A 93 2.63 -0.89 17.73
C CYS A 93 4.09 -0.47 18.01
N ARG A 94 4.91 -1.33 18.65
CA ARG A 94 6.29 -0.98 19.02
C ARG A 94 7.20 -0.70 17.83
N ARG A 95 7.01 -1.40 16.71
CA ARG A 95 7.82 -1.22 15.49
C ARG A 95 7.15 -0.32 14.48
N HIS A 96 5.84 -0.41 14.38
CA HIS A 96 5.03 0.37 13.46
C HIS A 96 3.85 0.92 14.25
N PRO A 97 3.89 2.19 14.68
CA PRO A 97 2.84 2.80 15.49
C PRO A 97 1.61 3.10 14.63
N LEU A 98 0.89 2.05 14.23
CA LEU A 98 -0.27 2.13 13.31
C LEU A 98 -1.38 3.06 13.81
N HIS A 99 -1.49 3.23 15.13
CA HIS A 99 -2.46 4.15 15.75
C HIS A 99 -2.15 5.62 15.45
N ARG A 100 -0.96 5.97 14.94
CA ARG A 100 -0.57 7.35 14.58
C ARG A 100 -0.82 7.70 13.11
N GLN A 101 -1.06 6.70 12.27
CA GLN A 101 -1.22 6.85 10.83
C GLN A 101 -2.66 7.21 10.48
N ALA A 102 -2.88 8.45 10.06
CA ALA A 102 -4.21 8.98 9.73
C ALA A 102 -4.94 8.13 8.69
N GLN A 103 -4.25 7.72 7.62
CA GLN A 103 -4.82 6.87 6.57
C GLN A 103 -5.22 5.50 7.09
N THR A 104 -4.44 4.94 8.01
CA THR A 104 -4.77 3.65 8.62
C THR A 104 -6.03 3.78 9.46
N LEU A 105 -6.12 4.76 10.36
CA LEU A 105 -7.32 4.98 11.18
C LEU A 105 -8.56 5.27 10.32
N LEU A 106 -8.43 6.13 9.31
CA LEU A 106 -9.51 6.49 8.39
C LEU A 106 -10.09 5.27 7.68
N ARG A 107 -9.26 4.29 7.29
CA ARG A 107 -9.75 3.03 6.68
C ARG A 107 -10.65 2.23 7.62
N PHE A 108 -10.32 2.15 8.91
CA PHE A 108 -11.17 1.46 9.89
C PHE A 108 -12.46 2.21 10.16
N LEU A 109 -12.37 3.54 10.22
CA LEU A 109 -13.53 4.41 10.40
C LEU A 109 -14.52 4.27 9.23
N ARG A 110 -14.02 4.35 7.99
CA ARG A 110 -14.82 4.13 6.77
C ARG A 110 -15.40 2.72 6.67
N ALA A 111 -14.65 1.71 7.12
CA ALA A 111 -15.14 0.33 7.17
C ALA A 111 -16.28 0.11 8.18
N ARG A 112 -16.55 1.10 9.05
CA ARG A 112 -17.61 1.08 10.06
C ARG A 112 -18.54 2.29 9.96
N ASP A 113 -18.67 2.84 8.75
CA ASP A 113 -19.62 3.91 8.42
C ASP A 113 -19.47 5.15 9.34
N GLY A 114 -18.24 5.50 9.73
CA GLY A 114 -17.99 6.63 10.63
C GLY A 114 -18.22 6.35 12.11
N ASN A 115 -18.61 5.12 12.48
CA ASN A 115 -18.85 4.77 13.88
C ASN A 115 -17.53 4.48 14.62
N VAL A 116 -17.14 5.41 15.49
CA VAL A 116 -15.87 5.37 16.25
C VAL A 116 -15.77 4.14 17.14
N GLU A 117 -16.79 3.80 17.92
CA GLU A 117 -16.76 2.64 18.84
C GLU A 117 -16.54 1.32 18.10
N LYS A 118 -17.25 1.12 16.97
CA LYS A 118 -17.07 -0.08 16.15
C LYS A 118 -15.70 -0.11 15.46
N ALA A 119 -15.20 1.05 15.03
CA ALA A 119 -13.87 1.17 14.43
C ALA A 119 -12.78 0.84 15.46
N GLU A 120 -12.91 1.31 16.69
CA GLU A 120 -12.05 0.96 17.82
C GLU A 120 -12.03 -0.54 18.06
N LEU A 121 -13.20 -1.18 18.23
CA LEU A 121 -13.26 -2.62 18.47
C LEU A 121 -12.58 -3.42 17.35
N MET A 122 -12.80 -3.01 16.10
CA MET A 122 -12.17 -3.63 14.94
C MET A 122 -10.65 -3.41 14.91
N PHE A 123 -10.19 -2.21 15.26
CA PHE A 123 -8.78 -1.87 15.26
C PHE A 123 -8.02 -2.60 16.36
N ARG A 124 -8.54 -2.64 17.58
CA ARG A 124 -7.95 -3.40 18.69
C ARG A 124 -7.88 -4.89 18.38
N ALA A 125 -8.97 -5.47 17.86
CA ALA A 125 -8.99 -6.88 17.44
C ALA A 125 -7.94 -7.17 16.34
N MET A 126 -7.71 -6.21 15.43
CA MET A 126 -6.64 -6.32 14.43
C MET A 126 -5.25 -6.27 15.07
N LEU A 127 -5.01 -5.39 16.05
CA LEU A 127 -3.74 -5.34 16.78
C LEU A 127 -3.44 -6.65 17.53
N ASP A 128 -4.44 -7.19 18.24
CA ASP A 128 -4.33 -8.48 18.93
C ASP A 128 -4.02 -9.63 17.96
N TRP A 129 -4.70 -9.64 16.81
CA TRP A 129 -4.44 -10.62 15.76
C TRP A 129 -3.02 -10.48 15.18
N ARG A 130 -2.54 -9.25 14.94
CA ARG A 130 -1.18 -9.02 14.41
C ARG A 130 -0.11 -9.53 15.36
N ASP A 131 -0.29 -9.29 16.66
CA ASP A 131 0.63 -9.74 17.69
C ASP A 131 0.61 -11.27 17.83
N SER A 132 -0.56 -11.86 18.04
CA SER A 132 -0.73 -13.30 18.18
C SER A 132 -0.29 -14.09 16.94
N PHE A 133 -0.51 -13.55 15.73
CA PHE A 133 -0.02 -14.15 14.50
C PHE A 133 1.49 -13.92 14.29
N GLY A 134 2.10 -12.94 14.98
CA GLY A 134 3.50 -12.58 14.81
C GLY A 134 3.80 -11.97 13.43
N VAL A 135 2.91 -11.10 12.92
CA VAL A 135 3.03 -10.48 11.60
C VAL A 135 4.39 -9.81 11.43
N GLU A 136 4.81 -9.00 12.40
CA GLU A 136 6.05 -8.22 12.33
C GLU A 136 7.30 -9.08 12.21
N GLU A 137 7.39 -10.13 13.02
CA GLU A 137 8.51 -11.06 12.98
C GLU A 137 8.54 -11.82 11.64
N LYS A 138 7.38 -12.34 11.21
CA LYS A 138 7.25 -13.08 9.95
C LYS A 138 7.64 -12.22 8.76
N VAL A 139 7.09 -11.00 8.64
CA VAL A 139 7.40 -10.08 7.54
C VAL A 139 8.88 -9.73 7.52
N HIS A 140 9.47 -9.40 8.67
CA HIS A 140 10.90 -9.07 8.76
C HIS A 140 11.79 -10.27 8.39
N LYS A 141 11.45 -11.47 8.84
CA LYS A 141 12.15 -12.71 8.47
C LYS A 141 12.07 -12.97 6.96
N TRP A 142 10.88 -12.83 6.39
CA TRP A 142 10.62 -13.02 4.97
C TRP A 142 11.35 -12.04 4.07
N ARG A 143 11.33 -10.74 4.39
CA ARG A 143 12.07 -9.71 3.63
C ARG A 143 13.54 -10.07 3.54
N ARG A 144 14.16 -10.41 4.68
CA ARG A 144 15.58 -10.83 4.73
C ARG A 144 15.86 -12.12 3.96
N GLU A 145 14.93 -13.06 3.96
CA GLU A 145 15.06 -14.31 3.20
C GLU A 145 15.00 -14.07 1.69
N LEU A 146 14.02 -13.28 1.23
CA LEU A 146 13.80 -12.93 -0.16
C LEU A 146 14.94 -12.07 -0.73
N GLU A 147 15.45 -11.12 0.05
CA GLU A 147 16.57 -10.27 -0.36
C GLU A 147 17.86 -11.09 -0.57
N ARG A 148 18.13 -12.05 0.31
CA ARG A 148 19.32 -12.90 0.22
C ARG A 148 19.24 -13.92 -0.90
N LYS A 149 18.04 -14.35 -1.30
CA LYS A 149 17.79 -15.35 -2.37
C LYS A 149 18.50 -16.70 -2.17
N ARG A 150 18.87 -17.04 -0.93
CA ARG A 150 19.68 -18.25 -0.64
C ARG A 150 18.85 -19.49 -0.31
N THR A 151 17.59 -19.34 0.09
CA THR A 151 16.77 -20.48 0.49
C THR A 151 16.06 -21.11 -0.71
N ARG A 152 15.80 -22.42 -0.63
CA ARG A 152 14.98 -23.14 -1.62
C ARG A 152 13.60 -22.48 -1.78
N ARG A 153 13.00 -22.06 -0.66
CA ARG A 153 11.68 -21.41 -0.62
C ARG A 153 11.65 -20.08 -1.37
N ALA A 154 12.62 -19.20 -1.12
CA ALA A 154 12.73 -17.93 -1.86
C ALA A 154 12.92 -18.17 -3.37
N ASN A 155 13.69 -19.19 -3.74
CA ASN A 155 13.89 -19.57 -5.14
C ASN A 155 12.60 -20.10 -5.79
N LEU A 156 11.81 -20.89 -5.06
CA LEU A 156 10.50 -21.37 -5.54
C LEU A 156 9.53 -20.22 -5.75
N ILE A 157 9.39 -19.30 -4.78
CA ILE A 157 8.51 -18.13 -4.92
C ILE A 157 8.93 -17.26 -6.10
N ARG A 158 10.23 -17.05 -6.31
CA ARG A 158 10.71 -16.29 -7.48
C ARG A 158 10.34 -16.94 -8.80
N ARG A 159 10.36 -18.28 -8.87
CA ARG A 159 10.16 -19.02 -10.12
C ARG A 159 8.69 -19.33 -10.41
N TYR A 160 7.92 -19.60 -9.37
CA TYR A 160 6.53 -20.07 -9.43
C TYR A 160 5.55 -19.12 -8.75
N GLY A 161 6.01 -17.94 -8.31
CA GLY A 161 5.16 -16.88 -7.78
C GLY A 161 4.08 -16.52 -8.79
N VAL A 162 2.84 -16.54 -8.32
CA VAL A 162 1.66 -16.27 -9.15
C VAL A 162 1.30 -14.79 -9.13
N ASP A 163 1.86 -14.04 -8.18
CA ASP A 163 1.65 -12.61 -8.00
C ASP A 163 2.85 -11.79 -8.50
N VAL A 164 2.55 -10.72 -9.23
CA VAL A 164 3.54 -9.74 -9.68
C VAL A 164 2.94 -8.34 -9.66
N GLU A 165 3.72 -7.36 -9.20
CA GLU A 165 3.41 -5.95 -9.38
C GLU A 165 3.93 -5.51 -10.76
N ILE A 166 3.05 -5.03 -11.63
CA ILE A 166 3.38 -4.77 -13.04
C ILE A 166 3.62 -3.29 -13.30
N CYS A 167 2.66 -2.47 -12.89
CA CYS A 167 2.65 -1.03 -13.13
C CYS A 167 1.68 -0.35 -12.15
N THR A 168 1.59 0.97 -12.23
CA THR A 168 0.51 1.75 -11.60
C THR A 168 -0.61 1.99 -12.60
N ASP A 169 -1.85 2.09 -12.11
CA ASP A 169 -2.99 2.50 -12.94
C ASP A 169 -2.98 4.03 -13.22
N LYS A 170 -4.05 4.52 -13.87
CA LYS A 170 -4.21 5.95 -14.21
C LYS A 170 -4.33 6.88 -12.98
N PHE A 171 -4.51 6.34 -11.79
CA PHE A 171 -4.61 7.05 -10.53
C PHE A 171 -3.35 6.86 -9.66
N GLY A 172 -2.32 6.18 -10.17
CA GLY A 172 -1.10 5.88 -9.41
C GLY A 172 -1.24 4.70 -8.46
N ILE A 173 -2.34 3.93 -8.52
CA ILE A 173 -2.56 2.77 -7.64
C ILE A 173 -1.75 1.58 -8.19
N PRO A 174 -0.93 0.89 -7.38
CA PRO A 174 -0.16 -0.25 -7.85
C PRO A 174 -1.07 -1.42 -8.27
N VAL A 175 -0.88 -1.90 -9.50
CA VAL A 175 -1.61 -3.02 -10.09
C VAL A 175 -0.85 -4.31 -9.81
N ARG A 176 -1.46 -5.17 -8.99
CA ARG A 176 -0.96 -6.52 -8.69
C ARG A 176 -1.73 -7.56 -9.52
N LEU A 177 -1.05 -8.19 -10.47
CA LEU A 177 -1.60 -9.30 -11.25
C LEU A 177 -1.41 -10.62 -10.49
N ILE A 178 -2.49 -11.37 -10.29
CA ILE A 178 -2.46 -12.71 -9.71
C ILE A 178 -2.90 -13.71 -10.77
N ARG A 179 -1.99 -14.57 -11.22
CA ARG A 179 -2.22 -15.56 -12.28
C ARG A 179 -2.64 -16.90 -11.68
N LEU A 180 -3.89 -17.00 -11.22
CA LEU A 180 -4.40 -18.22 -10.57
C LEU A 180 -4.42 -19.44 -11.51
N GLY A 181 -4.60 -19.25 -12.82
CA GLY A 181 -4.61 -20.36 -13.79
C GLY A 181 -3.26 -21.06 -13.99
N VAL A 182 -2.16 -20.45 -13.54
CA VAL A 182 -0.82 -21.09 -13.54
C VAL A 182 -0.38 -21.46 -12.12
N ALA A 183 -1.27 -21.30 -11.14
CA ALA A 183 -1.01 -21.69 -9.77
C ALA A 183 -1.01 -23.21 -9.69
N ASP A 184 0.17 -23.81 -9.80
CA ASP A 184 0.36 -25.21 -9.49
C ASP A 184 0.58 -25.34 -7.98
N SER A 185 -0.48 -25.69 -7.26
CA SER A 185 -0.37 -26.14 -5.88
C SER A 185 0.19 -27.57 -5.87
N ALA A 186 1.42 -27.74 -6.35
CA ALA A 186 2.06 -29.03 -6.41
C ALA A 186 2.20 -29.61 -4.99
N GLY A 187 1.34 -30.58 -4.65
CA GLY A 187 1.41 -31.35 -3.41
C GLY A 187 0.26 -31.16 -2.42
N SER A 188 -0.99 -31.34 -2.86
CA SER A 188 -2.03 -31.95 -2.01
C SER A 188 -2.03 -33.46 -2.17
#